data_AF-A0A2V5I6W0-F1
#
_entry.id   AF-A0A2V5I6W0-F1
#
_cell.length_a   1.000
_cell.length_b   1.000
_cell.length_c   1.000
_cell.angle_alpha   90.00
_cell.angle_beta   90.00
_cell.angle_gamma   90.00
#
_symmetry.space_group_name_H-M   'P 1'
#
loop_
_entity.id
_entity.type
_entity.pdbx_description
1 polymer ?
#
loop_
_entity_poly.entity_id
_entity_poly.type
_entity_poly.pdbx_seq_one_letter_code
_entity_poly.pdbx_strand_id
1 'polypeptide(L)'
;MQLAKKHRPGKTKSACLWRSGAFNICYRVRYDDDVHVIVRFASLGRAILRREKVENEVATMKYIRHTTAITVPEVFGSGNCWAGPYMVMSFLEGVPLSQILKDPSEEGRPVLNPHISHRSLKWAYHQMATVVLELSKHEFDSIGALAGDERGFSIARRPLTFNMNELMASANLPEEVFPSQPFRSATDYFQALAMQHLLHLRLQQRDAVSSEEDCRKKFTARCLFLNLMEKIFPQDRQGPFRLYCDDFRPSNVLMDCDTSRVSGVIDWEFTYAAPAEFTYVAPWWLLLQSPEDWEGDLNQFLNRYSPRLHVFLEVLGDYENQLTKQHLLSESQRLSPRMQHSMDTGLFWVCLAARYSSMFDEIYWAFIDHRYYGTFTSLDDRIQLLDQEQQRDMNELVRHKAGQCTQDDESFDDHYPIEKLLVS
;
A
#
# COMPACT_ATOMS: atom_id res chain seq x y z
N MET A 1 -8.20 -29.11 -2.99
CA MET A 1 -9.56 -29.73 -3.06
C MET A 1 -10.17 -30.00 -1.69
N GLN A 2 -9.46 -30.66 -0.76
CA GLN A 2 -10.01 -30.94 0.59
C GLN A 2 -10.45 -29.68 1.35
N LEU A 3 -9.63 -28.62 1.34
CA LEU A 3 -9.99 -27.33 1.96
C LEU A 3 -11.24 -26.69 1.35
N ALA A 4 -11.42 -26.80 0.03
CA ALA A 4 -12.62 -26.33 -0.64
C ALA A 4 -13.87 -27.09 -0.11
N LYS A 5 -13.81 -28.42 -0.09
CA LYS A 5 -14.90 -29.26 0.45
C LYS A 5 -15.23 -28.97 1.92
N LYS A 6 -14.22 -28.61 2.72
CA LYS A 6 -14.39 -28.28 4.14
C LYS A 6 -15.31 -27.07 4.34
N HIS A 7 -15.18 -26.06 3.47
CA HIS A 7 -15.85 -24.76 3.65
C HIS A 7 -17.03 -24.55 2.70
N ARG A 8 -17.09 -25.26 1.58
CA ARG A 8 -18.24 -25.26 0.65
C ARG A 8 -18.69 -26.70 0.37
N PRO A 9 -19.93 -27.08 0.74
CA PRO A 9 -20.52 -28.36 0.38
C PRO A 9 -20.55 -28.61 -1.13
N GLY A 10 -20.52 -29.87 -1.53
CA GLY A 10 -20.61 -30.28 -2.94
C GLY A 10 -19.43 -31.13 -3.40
N LYS A 11 -19.57 -31.72 -4.58
CA LYS A 11 -18.57 -32.61 -5.16
C LYS A 11 -17.60 -31.81 -6.03
N THR A 12 -16.32 -31.82 -5.66
CA THR A 12 -15.24 -31.20 -6.43
C THR A 12 -14.81 -32.10 -7.58
N LYS A 13 -14.70 -31.54 -8.78
CA LYS A 13 -14.32 -32.22 -10.03
C LYS A 13 -12.81 -32.19 -10.27
N SER A 14 -12.19 -31.03 -10.16
CA SER A 14 -10.76 -30.84 -10.44
C SER A 14 -10.20 -29.62 -9.70
N ALA A 15 -8.87 -29.54 -9.64
CA ALA A 15 -8.17 -28.36 -9.17
C ALA A 15 -6.93 -28.10 -10.03
N CYS A 16 -6.60 -26.83 -10.25
CA CYS A 16 -5.37 -26.42 -10.91
C CYS A 16 -4.74 -25.22 -10.19
N LEU A 17 -3.43 -25.05 -10.36
CA LEU A 17 -2.78 -23.78 -10.04
C LEU A 17 -3.39 -22.71 -10.95
N TRP A 18 -3.93 -21.65 -10.36
CA TRP A 18 -4.62 -20.59 -11.11
C TRP A 18 -3.76 -19.36 -11.29
N ARG A 19 -3.18 -18.86 -10.20
CA ARG A 19 -2.31 -17.69 -10.22
C ARG A 19 -1.33 -17.78 -9.06
N SER A 20 -0.10 -17.35 -9.29
CA SER A 20 0.87 -17.07 -8.23
C SER A 20 1.15 -15.58 -8.27
N GLY A 21 0.74 -14.86 -7.23
CA GLY A 21 1.08 -13.45 -7.03
C GLY A 21 2.37 -13.31 -6.22
N ALA A 22 2.71 -12.08 -5.83
CA ALA A 22 3.87 -11.81 -4.97
C ALA A 22 3.72 -12.46 -3.59
N PHE A 23 2.56 -12.28 -2.95
CA PHE A 23 2.33 -12.74 -1.57
C PHE A 23 1.44 -13.98 -1.45
N ASN A 24 0.88 -14.49 -2.55
CA ASN A 24 -0.14 -15.54 -2.47
C ASN A 24 -0.10 -16.53 -3.62
N ILE A 25 -0.44 -17.78 -3.31
CA ILE A 25 -0.60 -18.87 -4.28
C ILE A 25 -2.07 -19.27 -4.30
N CYS A 26 -2.69 -19.18 -5.48
CA CYS A 26 -4.11 -19.42 -5.69
C CYS A 26 -4.34 -20.68 -6.51
N TYR A 27 -5.14 -21.61 -5.99
CA TYR A 27 -5.63 -22.78 -6.70
C TYR A 27 -7.11 -22.62 -7.01
N ARG A 28 -7.51 -22.81 -8.28
CA ARG A 28 -8.90 -22.83 -8.69
C ARG A 28 -9.43 -24.25 -8.59
N VAL A 29 -10.52 -24.44 -7.86
CA VAL A 29 -11.20 -25.72 -7.68
C VAL A 29 -12.56 -25.64 -8.37
N ARG A 30 -12.84 -26.59 -9.27
CA ARG A 30 -14.12 -26.72 -9.98
C ARG A 30 -15.01 -27.72 -9.26
N TYR A 31 -16.29 -27.41 -9.11
CA TYR A 31 -17.32 -28.32 -8.61
C TYR A 31 -18.14 -28.91 -9.77
N ASP A 32 -18.89 -29.98 -9.49
CA ASP A 32 -19.77 -30.65 -10.48
C ASP A 32 -21.00 -29.79 -10.84
N ASP A 33 -21.36 -28.81 -10.01
CA ASP A 33 -22.41 -27.81 -10.26
C ASP A 33 -21.90 -26.58 -11.05
N ASP A 34 -20.76 -26.73 -11.72
CA ASP A 34 -20.03 -25.67 -12.45
C ASP A 34 -19.66 -24.43 -11.63
N VAL A 35 -19.78 -24.48 -10.30
CA VAL A 35 -19.27 -23.41 -9.43
C VAL A 35 -17.75 -23.54 -9.25
N HIS A 36 -17.09 -22.39 -9.25
CA HIS A 36 -15.66 -22.28 -9.06
C HIS A 36 -15.32 -21.59 -7.75
N VAL A 37 -14.32 -22.11 -7.05
CA VAL A 37 -13.79 -21.49 -5.83
C VAL A 37 -12.27 -21.32 -5.95
N ILE A 38 -11.75 -20.33 -5.26
CA ILE A 38 -10.32 -20.12 -5.08
C ILE A 38 -9.94 -20.58 -3.68
N VAL A 39 -8.93 -21.45 -3.61
CA VAL A 39 -8.19 -21.75 -2.38
C VAL A 39 -6.88 -20.96 -2.46
N ARG A 40 -6.74 -19.93 -1.63
CA ARG A 40 -5.61 -19.00 -1.60
C ARG A 40 -4.77 -19.27 -0.36
N PHE A 41 -3.46 -19.41 -0.53
CA PHE A 41 -2.48 -19.55 0.54
C PHE A 41 -1.57 -18.33 0.60
N ALA A 42 -1.21 -17.88 1.80
CA ALA A 42 -0.17 -16.89 1.98
C ALA A 42 1.22 -17.52 1.74
N SER A 43 1.96 -16.96 0.79
CA SER A 43 3.27 -17.45 0.34
C SER A 43 4.31 -17.38 1.46
N LEU A 44 4.99 -18.50 1.73
CA LEU A 44 6.10 -18.59 2.68
C LEU A 44 7.28 -17.72 2.21
N GLY A 45 7.86 -16.94 3.12
CA GLY A 45 9.03 -16.10 2.85
C GLY A 45 8.78 -14.84 2.00
N ARG A 46 7.53 -14.60 1.57
CA ARG A 46 7.12 -13.37 0.88
C ARG A 46 6.30 -12.48 1.78
N ALA A 47 5.30 -13.08 2.44
CA ALA A 47 4.60 -12.44 3.53
C ALA A 47 5.19 -12.95 4.85
N ILE A 48 5.56 -12.04 5.76
CA ILE A 48 6.15 -12.43 7.05
C ILE A 48 5.06 -12.72 8.08
N LEU A 49 4.09 -11.83 8.25
CA LEU A 49 2.99 -11.99 9.21
C LEU A 49 1.78 -12.66 8.56
N ARG A 50 1.97 -13.89 8.08
CA ARG A 50 1.03 -14.55 7.15
C ARG A 50 -0.35 -14.76 7.74
N ARG A 51 -0.45 -15.17 9.01
CA ARG A 51 -1.73 -15.40 9.67
C ARG A 51 -2.50 -14.10 9.86
N GLU A 52 -1.83 -13.09 10.44
CA GLU A 52 -2.40 -11.77 10.66
C GLU A 52 -2.89 -11.16 9.35
N LYS A 53 -2.08 -11.26 8.29
CA LYS A 53 -2.44 -10.82 6.94
C LYS A 53 -3.73 -11.47 6.42
N VAL A 54 -3.84 -12.80 6.48
CA VAL A 54 -5.03 -13.51 5.98
C VAL A 54 -6.27 -13.16 6.81
N GLU A 55 -6.14 -13.05 8.12
CA GLU A 55 -7.25 -12.66 8.98
C GLU A 55 -7.76 -11.24 8.70
N ASN A 56 -6.85 -10.28 8.53
CA ASN A 56 -7.17 -8.88 8.20
C ASN A 56 -7.84 -8.77 6.82
N GLU A 57 -7.34 -9.52 5.82
CA GLU A 57 -7.91 -9.56 4.47
C GLU A 57 -9.35 -10.13 4.51
N VAL A 58 -9.58 -11.23 5.24
CA VAL A 58 -10.92 -11.82 5.41
C VAL A 58 -11.88 -10.86 6.09
N ALA A 59 -11.46 -10.19 7.17
CA ALA A 59 -12.28 -9.20 7.86
C ALA A 59 -12.66 -8.03 6.94
N THR A 60 -11.70 -7.55 6.15
CA THR A 60 -11.89 -6.48 5.16
C THR A 60 -12.90 -6.87 4.08
N MET A 61 -12.73 -8.03 3.44
CA MET A 61 -13.69 -8.49 2.41
C MET A 61 -15.10 -8.65 2.97
N LYS A 62 -15.23 -9.19 4.18
CA LYS A 62 -16.53 -9.26 4.85
C LYS A 62 -17.09 -7.85 5.08
N TYR A 63 -16.32 -6.92 5.62
CA TYR A 63 -16.76 -5.55 5.86
C TYR A 63 -17.27 -4.88 4.57
N ILE A 64 -16.47 -4.91 3.51
CA ILE A 64 -16.79 -4.28 2.22
C ILE A 64 -18.06 -4.87 1.63
N ARG A 65 -18.19 -6.21 1.66
CA ARG A 65 -19.40 -6.90 1.17
C ARG A 65 -20.67 -6.51 1.92
N HIS A 66 -20.58 -6.24 3.22
CA HIS A 66 -21.74 -5.88 4.05
C HIS A 66 -22.11 -4.39 3.98
N THR A 67 -21.14 -3.53 3.67
CA THR A 67 -21.30 -2.07 3.84
C THR A 67 -21.25 -1.29 2.54
N THR A 68 -20.90 -1.91 1.41
CA THR A 68 -20.76 -1.25 0.10
C THR A 68 -21.47 -2.00 -1.01
N ALA A 69 -21.62 -1.33 -2.16
CA ALA A 69 -22.01 -1.96 -3.41
C ALA A 69 -20.83 -2.62 -4.16
N ILE A 70 -19.60 -2.59 -3.62
CA ILE A 70 -18.43 -3.18 -4.27
C ILE A 70 -18.53 -4.70 -4.20
N THR A 71 -18.61 -5.34 -5.37
CA THR A 71 -18.56 -6.80 -5.47
C THR A 71 -17.16 -7.29 -5.08
N VAL A 72 -17.07 -8.06 -4.01
CA VAL A 72 -15.83 -8.74 -3.56
C VAL A 72 -16.06 -10.25 -3.44
N PRO A 73 -15.00 -11.08 -3.50
CA PRO A 73 -15.13 -12.52 -3.31
C PRO A 73 -15.82 -12.87 -2.00
N GLU A 74 -16.79 -13.78 -2.05
CA GLU A 74 -17.43 -14.31 -0.85
C GLU A 74 -16.46 -15.28 -0.15
N VAL A 75 -16.11 -14.99 1.09
CA VAL A 75 -15.25 -15.86 1.89
C VAL A 75 -16.09 -16.98 2.50
N PHE A 76 -15.91 -18.21 2.01
CA PHE A 76 -16.55 -19.40 2.57
C PHE A 76 -15.90 -19.86 3.88
N GLY A 77 -14.59 -19.62 4.03
CA GLY A 77 -13.89 -19.86 5.28
C GLY A 77 -12.39 -19.68 5.17
N SER A 78 -11.72 -19.60 6.32
CA SER A 78 -10.27 -19.45 6.43
C SER A 78 -9.73 -20.31 7.56
N GLY A 79 -8.41 -20.41 7.66
CA GLY A 79 -7.73 -21.06 8.77
C GLY A 79 -6.28 -21.39 8.44
N ASN A 80 -5.68 -22.25 9.24
CA ASN A 80 -4.32 -22.72 9.04
C ASN A 80 -4.30 -24.22 8.73
N CYS A 81 -3.39 -24.64 7.87
CA CYS A 81 -3.07 -26.05 7.64
C CYS A 81 -1.54 -26.23 7.53
N TRP A 82 -1.08 -27.44 7.22
CA TRP A 82 0.35 -27.74 7.11
C TRP A 82 1.09 -26.88 6.07
N ALA A 83 0.39 -26.36 5.04
CA ALA A 83 0.97 -25.48 4.03
C ALA A 83 0.99 -23.99 4.45
N GLY A 84 0.38 -23.66 5.58
CA GLY A 84 0.27 -22.30 6.11
C GLY A 84 -1.17 -21.76 6.15
N PRO A 85 -1.31 -20.45 6.42
CA PRO A 85 -2.58 -19.75 6.42
C PRO A 85 -3.25 -19.77 5.04
N TYR A 86 -4.56 -20.03 5.04
CA TYR A 86 -5.35 -20.10 3.82
C TYR A 86 -6.73 -19.45 3.99
N MET A 87 -7.31 -19.10 2.84
CA MET A 87 -8.71 -18.77 2.72
C MET A 87 -9.34 -19.45 1.50
N VAL A 88 -10.62 -19.74 1.60
CA VAL A 88 -11.45 -20.31 0.54
C VAL A 88 -12.54 -19.30 0.21
N MET A 89 -12.63 -18.90 -1.05
CA MET A 89 -13.55 -17.86 -1.50
C MET A 89 -14.15 -18.17 -2.86
N SER A 90 -15.24 -17.48 -3.20
CA SER A 90 -15.85 -17.54 -4.54
C SER A 90 -14.86 -17.07 -5.62
N PHE A 91 -14.89 -17.72 -6.78
CA PHE A 91 -14.22 -17.19 -7.96
C PHE A 91 -15.06 -16.07 -8.58
N LEU A 92 -14.43 -14.92 -8.85
CA LEU A 92 -15.05 -13.85 -9.63
C LEU A 92 -14.51 -13.88 -11.06
N GLU A 93 -15.41 -13.78 -12.04
CA GLU A 93 -15.06 -13.73 -13.46
C GLU A 93 -14.74 -12.30 -13.89
N GLY A 94 -13.86 -12.16 -14.87
CA GLY A 94 -13.52 -10.87 -15.46
C GLY A 94 -12.04 -10.75 -15.81
N VAL A 95 -11.74 -9.71 -16.59
CA VAL A 95 -10.37 -9.37 -17.01
C VAL A 95 -9.87 -8.20 -16.16
N PRO A 96 -8.67 -8.28 -15.56
CA PRO A 96 -8.11 -7.15 -14.81
C PRO A 96 -8.06 -5.88 -15.66
N LEU A 97 -8.49 -4.75 -15.10
CA LEU A 97 -8.52 -3.46 -15.80
C LEU A 97 -7.11 -3.05 -16.28
N SER A 98 -6.06 -3.40 -15.55
CA SER A 98 -4.68 -3.17 -15.99
C SER A 98 -4.34 -3.90 -17.30
N GLN A 99 -4.89 -5.09 -17.56
CA GLN A 99 -4.66 -5.80 -18.82
C GLN A 99 -5.36 -5.13 -20.00
N ILE A 100 -6.51 -4.51 -19.77
CA ILE A 100 -7.25 -3.73 -20.78
C ILE A 100 -6.50 -2.44 -21.13
N LEU A 101 -5.86 -1.82 -20.12
CA LEU A 101 -5.11 -0.58 -20.26
C LEU A 101 -3.66 -0.75 -20.70
N LYS A 102 -3.14 -1.98 -20.64
CA LYS A 102 -1.73 -2.29 -20.88
C LYS A 102 -1.33 -2.00 -22.33
N ASP A 103 -0.10 -1.53 -22.52
CA ASP A 103 0.56 -1.50 -23.83
C ASP A 103 0.75 -2.91 -24.40
N PRO A 104 0.12 -3.25 -25.55
CA PRO A 104 0.28 -4.57 -26.16
C PRO A 104 1.71 -4.84 -26.66
N SER A 105 2.57 -3.83 -26.86
CA SER A 105 3.97 -4.07 -27.26
C SER A 105 4.90 -4.41 -26.09
N GLU A 106 4.48 -4.16 -24.85
CA GLU A 106 5.30 -4.39 -23.67
C GLU A 106 5.08 -5.81 -23.11
N GLU A 107 6.14 -6.60 -22.99
CA GLU A 107 6.09 -7.88 -22.29
C GLU A 107 6.29 -7.68 -20.78
N GLY A 108 5.70 -8.56 -19.95
CA GLY A 108 5.86 -8.49 -18.50
C GLY A 108 4.87 -7.55 -17.78
N ARG A 109 5.37 -6.77 -16.80
CA ARG A 109 4.55 -5.92 -15.92
C ARG A 109 3.73 -4.91 -16.74
N PRO A 110 2.47 -4.64 -16.36
CA PRO A 110 1.62 -3.76 -17.14
C PRO A 110 2.12 -2.30 -17.07
N VAL A 111 2.33 -1.70 -18.24
CA VAL A 111 2.57 -0.26 -18.43
C VAL A 111 1.40 0.31 -19.22
N LEU A 112 0.94 1.51 -18.87
CA LEU A 112 -0.17 2.16 -19.57
C LEU A 112 0.16 2.37 -21.07
N ASN A 113 -0.72 1.91 -21.95
CA ASN A 113 -0.59 2.12 -23.39
C ASN A 113 -0.52 3.64 -23.71
N PRO A 114 0.59 4.15 -24.29
CA PRO A 114 0.75 5.57 -24.59
C PRO A 114 -0.25 6.06 -25.66
N HIS A 115 -0.71 5.15 -26.52
CA HIS A 115 -1.66 5.40 -27.60
C HIS A 115 -3.11 5.08 -27.20
N ILE A 116 -3.40 4.85 -25.92
CA ILE A 116 -4.77 4.63 -25.47
C ILE A 116 -5.69 5.79 -25.85
N SER A 117 -6.86 5.46 -26.40
CA SER A 117 -7.83 6.49 -26.74
C SER A 117 -8.29 7.24 -25.48
N HIS A 118 -8.49 8.54 -25.60
CA HIS A 118 -8.96 9.37 -24.49
C HIS A 118 -10.31 8.86 -23.91
N ARG A 119 -11.19 8.35 -24.78
CA ARG A 119 -12.47 7.74 -24.38
C ARG A 119 -12.27 6.49 -23.52
N SER A 120 -11.40 5.57 -23.94
CA SER A 120 -11.10 4.35 -23.20
C SER A 120 -10.46 4.65 -21.84
N LEU A 121 -9.54 5.62 -21.81
CA LEU A 121 -8.89 6.05 -20.58
C LEU A 121 -9.89 6.65 -19.60
N LYS A 122 -10.74 7.59 -20.05
CA LYS A 122 -11.80 8.18 -19.22
C LYS A 122 -12.77 7.14 -18.67
N TRP A 123 -13.17 6.17 -19.48
CA TRP A 123 -14.03 5.08 -19.03
C TRP A 123 -13.36 4.26 -17.92
N ALA A 124 -12.10 3.86 -18.10
CA ALA A 124 -11.39 3.08 -17.10
C ALA A 124 -11.19 3.85 -15.79
N TYR A 125 -10.81 5.13 -15.89
CA TYR A 125 -10.69 6.03 -14.74
C TYR A 125 -12.02 6.26 -14.03
N HIS A 126 -13.14 6.26 -14.75
CA HIS A 126 -14.46 6.32 -14.14
C HIS A 126 -14.73 5.07 -13.31
N GLN A 127 -14.38 3.87 -13.81
CA GLN A 127 -14.49 2.62 -13.02
C GLN A 127 -13.64 2.68 -11.75
N MET A 128 -12.39 3.13 -11.84
CA MET A 128 -11.55 3.30 -10.65
C MET A 128 -12.12 4.35 -9.69
N ALA A 129 -12.57 5.50 -10.20
CA ALA A 129 -13.17 6.57 -9.40
C ALA A 129 -14.38 6.09 -8.60
N THR A 130 -15.22 5.23 -9.18
CA THR A 130 -16.38 4.67 -8.46
C THR A 130 -15.96 3.88 -7.21
N VAL A 131 -14.91 3.07 -7.31
CA VAL A 131 -14.40 2.26 -6.18
C VAL A 131 -13.66 3.13 -5.16
N VAL A 132 -12.75 3.99 -5.61
CA VAL A 132 -11.97 4.89 -4.72
C VAL A 132 -12.90 5.77 -3.89
N LEU A 133 -13.90 6.37 -4.54
CA LEU A 133 -14.83 7.25 -3.86
C LEU A 133 -15.70 6.47 -2.86
N GLU A 134 -16.15 5.26 -3.20
CA GLU A 134 -16.93 4.42 -2.28
C GLU A 134 -16.11 4.05 -1.03
N LEU A 135 -14.86 3.60 -1.20
CA LEU A 135 -13.97 3.28 -0.08
C LEU A 135 -13.73 4.48 0.84
N SER A 136 -13.59 5.69 0.27
CA SER A 136 -13.35 6.91 1.03
C SER A 136 -14.50 7.34 1.95
N LYS A 137 -15.71 6.81 1.76
CA LYS A 137 -16.88 7.16 2.58
C LYS A 137 -16.87 6.49 3.95
N HIS A 138 -16.08 5.43 4.14
CA HIS A 138 -16.02 4.71 5.40
C HIS A 138 -15.19 5.47 6.42
N GLU A 139 -15.76 5.66 7.60
CA GLU A 139 -15.15 6.41 8.70
C GLU A 139 -14.90 5.50 9.89
N PHE A 140 -13.71 5.65 10.48
CA PHE A 140 -13.27 4.93 11.66
C PHE A 140 -12.74 5.89 12.71
N ASP A 141 -12.80 5.47 13.97
CA ASP A 141 -12.35 6.22 15.15
C ASP A 141 -10.86 6.02 15.47
N SER A 142 -10.22 5.07 14.81
CA SER A 142 -8.79 4.75 14.97
C SER A 142 -8.17 4.25 13.67
N ILE A 143 -6.84 4.35 13.58
CA ILE A 143 -6.00 3.79 12.51
C ILE A 143 -5.62 2.37 12.91
N GLY A 144 -5.88 1.41 12.05
CA GLY A 144 -5.58 0.01 12.32
C GLY A 144 -6.31 -0.95 11.41
N ALA A 145 -6.08 -2.24 11.59
CA ALA A 145 -6.76 -3.26 10.79
C ALA A 145 -8.14 -3.61 11.36
N LEU A 146 -9.06 -3.89 10.44
CA LEU A 146 -10.41 -4.37 10.75
C LEU A 146 -10.35 -5.75 11.40
N ALA A 147 -11.13 -5.91 12.45
CA ALA A 147 -11.52 -7.21 12.98
C ALA A 147 -13.06 -7.33 12.91
N GLY A 148 -13.54 -8.51 12.54
CA GLY A 148 -14.97 -8.81 12.50
C GLY A 148 -15.31 -9.93 13.49
N ASP A 149 -16.36 -9.73 14.28
CA ASP A 149 -16.95 -10.74 15.15
C ASP A 149 -18.48 -10.81 14.94
N GLU A 150 -19.19 -11.57 15.77
CA GLU A 150 -20.66 -11.69 15.70
C GLU A 150 -21.40 -10.37 15.98
N ARG A 151 -20.74 -9.38 16.60
CA ARG A 151 -21.33 -8.10 17.01
C ARG A 151 -21.11 -7.00 15.97
N GLY A 152 -20.19 -7.18 15.03
CA GLY A 152 -19.94 -6.26 13.93
C GLY A 152 -18.47 -6.15 13.56
N PHE A 153 -18.09 -5.00 13.02
CA PHE A 153 -16.71 -4.70 12.62
C PHE A 153 -16.18 -3.51 13.42
N SER A 154 -14.94 -3.61 13.87
CA SER A 154 -14.24 -2.53 14.56
C SER A 154 -12.75 -2.58 14.25
N ILE A 155 -12.05 -1.48 14.54
CA ILE A 155 -10.60 -1.43 14.50
C ILE A 155 -10.07 -1.98 15.82
N ALA A 156 -9.45 -3.15 15.76
CA ALA A 156 -9.01 -3.88 16.96
C ALA A 156 -7.54 -4.31 16.91
N ARG A 157 -6.85 -4.06 15.79
CA ARG A 157 -5.48 -4.52 15.53
C ARG A 157 -4.64 -3.40 14.95
N ARG A 158 -3.32 -3.52 15.09
CA ARG A 158 -2.37 -2.63 14.44
C ARG A 158 -2.63 -2.52 12.93
N PRO A 159 -2.25 -1.41 12.27
CA PRO A 159 -2.20 -1.38 10.81
C PRO A 159 -1.13 -2.36 10.33
N LEU A 160 -1.48 -3.21 9.36
CA LEU A 160 -0.54 -4.09 8.67
C LEU A 160 -0.34 -3.57 7.25
N THR A 161 0.75 -2.83 7.04
CA THR A 161 1.02 -2.13 5.77
C THR A 161 1.87 -2.97 4.83
N PHE A 162 1.81 -2.64 3.53
CA PHE A 162 2.70 -3.25 2.53
C PHE A 162 4.18 -3.00 2.88
N ASN A 163 4.51 -1.76 3.25
CA ASN A 163 5.90 -1.36 3.54
C ASN A 163 6.46 -2.04 4.80
N MET A 164 5.64 -2.30 5.83
CA MET A 164 6.07 -3.11 6.98
C MET A 164 6.51 -4.50 6.53
N ASN A 165 5.73 -5.15 5.66
CA ASN A 165 6.10 -6.46 5.13
C ASN A 165 7.41 -6.40 4.33
N GLU A 166 7.56 -5.40 3.45
CA GLU A 166 8.78 -5.26 2.65
C GLU A 166 10.02 -5.02 3.51
N LEU A 167 9.92 -4.21 4.58
CA LEU A 167 11.03 -3.99 5.51
C LEU A 167 11.38 -5.25 6.31
N MET A 168 10.39 -6.04 6.72
CA MET A 168 10.65 -7.32 7.40
C MET A 168 11.27 -8.34 6.43
N ALA A 169 10.71 -8.48 5.23
CA ALA A 169 11.11 -9.51 4.27
C ALA A 169 12.42 -9.21 3.53
N SER A 170 12.66 -7.94 3.19
CA SER A 170 13.77 -7.53 2.32
C SER A 170 14.88 -6.82 3.08
N ALA A 171 14.54 -5.99 4.08
CA ALA A 171 15.54 -5.32 4.92
C ALA A 171 15.85 -6.06 6.23
N ASN A 172 15.18 -7.20 6.48
CA ASN A 172 15.33 -8.02 7.68
C ASN A 172 15.20 -7.18 8.97
N LEU A 173 14.17 -6.32 9.04
CA LEU A 173 13.87 -5.56 10.27
C LEU A 173 13.12 -6.44 11.28
N PRO A 174 13.46 -6.40 12.58
CA PRO A 174 12.76 -7.17 13.61
C PRO A 174 11.30 -6.73 13.76
N GLU A 175 10.40 -7.63 14.19
CA GLU A 175 8.97 -7.33 14.29
C GLU A 175 8.70 -6.25 15.36
N GLU A 176 9.51 -6.23 16.41
CA GLU A 176 9.37 -5.41 17.60
C GLU A 176 9.53 -3.91 17.33
N VAL A 177 10.09 -3.55 16.17
CA VAL A 177 10.29 -2.16 15.75
C VAL A 177 9.03 -1.55 15.13
N PHE A 178 8.07 -2.40 14.77
CA PHE A 178 6.82 -1.97 14.16
C PHE A 178 5.73 -1.77 15.22
N PRO A 179 4.69 -0.97 14.93
CA PRO A 179 3.58 -0.79 15.84
C PRO A 179 2.92 -2.12 16.20
N SER A 180 2.49 -2.26 17.46
CA SER A 180 1.76 -3.43 17.97
C SER A 180 0.30 -3.13 18.30
N GLN A 181 -0.11 -1.86 18.24
CA GLN A 181 -1.45 -1.38 18.59
C GLN A 181 -2.01 -0.43 17.53
N PRO A 182 -3.34 -0.23 17.47
CA PRO A 182 -3.97 0.83 16.70
C PRO A 182 -3.52 2.24 17.16
N PHE A 183 -3.67 3.23 16.29
CA PHE A 183 -3.42 4.64 16.61
C PHE A 183 -4.73 5.43 16.70
N ARG A 184 -4.75 6.47 17.55
CA ARG A 184 -5.90 7.39 17.68
C ARG A 184 -5.66 8.76 17.06
N SER A 185 -4.48 8.97 16.48
CA SER A 185 -4.00 10.27 16.01
C SER A 185 -3.28 10.06 14.68
N ALA A 186 -3.64 10.86 13.67
CA ALA A 186 -2.92 10.88 12.40
C ALA A 186 -1.46 11.33 12.62
N THR A 187 -1.23 12.28 13.52
CA THR A 187 0.11 12.79 13.85
C THR A 187 1.01 11.68 14.39
N ASP A 188 0.53 10.91 15.37
CA ASP A 188 1.29 9.81 15.98
C ASP A 188 1.62 8.74 14.94
N TYR A 189 0.69 8.48 14.02
CA TYR A 189 0.91 7.52 12.95
C TYR A 189 1.93 8.01 11.91
N PHE A 190 1.86 9.28 11.47
CA PHE A 190 2.88 9.87 10.59
C PHE A 190 4.26 9.93 11.25
N GLN A 191 4.33 10.23 12.55
CA GLN A 191 5.57 10.15 13.31
C GLN A 191 6.11 8.72 13.37
N ALA A 192 5.25 7.71 13.58
CA ALA A 192 5.64 6.31 13.56
C ALA A 192 6.21 5.89 12.19
N LEU A 193 5.60 6.33 11.09
CA LEU A 193 6.12 6.11 9.73
C LEU A 193 7.48 6.78 9.49
N ALA A 194 7.67 8.01 9.97
CA ALA A 194 8.96 8.69 9.86
C ALA A 194 10.05 8.02 10.72
N MET A 195 9.70 7.59 11.94
CA MET A 195 10.60 6.83 12.81
C MET A 195 10.98 5.48 12.19
N GLN A 196 10.04 4.82 11.50
CA GLN A 196 10.31 3.58 10.78
C GLN A 196 11.41 3.75 9.72
N HIS A 197 11.49 4.90 9.03
CA HIS A 197 12.60 5.17 8.10
C HIS A 197 13.95 5.32 8.79
N LEU A 198 13.99 5.94 9.98
CA LEU A 198 15.20 6.01 10.81
C LEU A 198 15.65 4.63 11.29
N LEU A 199 14.70 3.84 11.80
CA LEU A 199 14.95 2.48 12.27
C LEU A 199 15.42 1.57 11.13
N HIS A 200 14.83 1.72 9.94
CA HIS A 200 15.28 1.03 8.73
C HIS A 200 16.76 1.31 8.45
N LEU A 201 17.18 2.58 8.40
CA LEU A 201 18.57 2.94 8.16
C LEU A 201 19.52 2.42 9.26
N ARG A 202 19.09 2.48 10.52
CA ARG A 202 19.90 2.02 11.67
C ARG A 202 20.10 0.51 11.63
N LEU A 203 19.02 -0.25 11.46
CA LEU A 203 19.00 -1.69 11.70
C LEU A 203 19.32 -2.53 10.46
N GLN A 204 19.09 -2.02 9.25
CA GLN A 204 19.45 -2.74 8.04
C GLN A 204 20.97 -2.96 7.99
N GLN A 205 21.38 -4.22 8.04
CA GLN A 205 22.80 -4.58 8.17
C GLN A 205 23.56 -4.46 6.85
N ARG A 206 22.93 -4.86 5.73
CA ARG A 206 23.57 -4.95 4.41
C ARG A 206 23.03 -3.91 3.45
N ASP A 207 23.91 -3.35 2.64
CA ASP A 207 23.60 -2.42 1.54
C ASP A 207 22.77 -1.19 1.94
N ALA A 208 22.76 -0.83 3.23
CA ALA A 208 22.00 0.31 3.73
C ALA A 208 22.61 1.65 3.28
N VAL A 209 23.94 1.72 3.18
CA VAL A 209 24.70 2.91 2.79
C VAL A 209 25.88 2.54 1.89
N SER A 210 26.23 3.42 0.96
CA SER A 210 27.35 3.23 0.02
C SER A 210 28.64 3.97 0.41
N SER A 211 28.54 4.98 1.29
CA SER A 211 29.67 5.77 1.79
C SER A 211 29.30 6.48 3.09
N GLU A 212 30.29 7.07 3.79
CA GLU A 212 30.01 7.92 4.96
C GLU A 212 29.15 9.13 4.59
N GLU A 213 29.38 9.73 3.41
CA GLU A 213 28.58 10.86 2.91
C GLU A 213 27.14 10.44 2.63
N ASP A 214 26.94 9.27 2.00
CA ASP A 214 25.60 8.69 1.78
C ASP A 214 24.89 8.43 3.12
N CYS A 215 25.60 7.89 4.11
CA CYS A 215 25.06 7.68 5.46
C CYS A 215 24.60 8.99 6.11
N ARG A 216 25.46 10.04 6.09
CA ARG A 216 25.10 11.38 6.61
C ARG A 216 23.90 11.96 5.89
N LYS A 217 23.87 11.85 4.56
CA LYS A 217 22.78 12.36 3.72
C LYS A 217 21.45 11.65 4.06
N LYS A 218 21.45 10.32 4.07
CA LYS A 218 20.27 9.50 4.41
C LYS A 218 19.77 9.76 5.83
N PHE A 219 20.68 9.85 6.80
CA PHE A 219 20.32 10.12 8.19
C PHE A 219 19.69 11.52 8.33
N THR A 220 20.32 12.54 7.73
CA THR A 220 19.83 13.92 7.74
C THR A 220 18.42 14.01 7.17
N ALA A 221 18.18 13.40 6.00
CA ALA A 221 16.86 13.37 5.37
C ALA A 221 15.77 12.80 6.30
N ARG A 222 16.08 11.71 7.00
CA ARG A 222 15.13 11.02 7.88
C ARG A 222 14.84 11.80 9.17
N CYS A 223 15.85 12.43 9.78
CA CYS A 223 15.63 13.31 10.94
C CYS A 223 14.84 14.55 10.57
N LEU A 224 15.16 15.20 9.44
CA LEU A 224 14.41 16.35 8.97
C LEU A 224 12.97 15.96 8.61
N PHE A 225 12.76 14.83 7.95
CA PHE A 225 11.42 14.32 7.67
C PHE A 225 10.62 14.03 8.95
N LEU A 226 11.25 13.46 9.98
CA LEU A 226 10.62 13.27 11.30
C LEU A 226 10.19 14.61 11.92
N ASN A 227 11.10 15.59 11.96
CA ASN A 227 10.84 16.94 12.47
C ASN A 227 9.74 17.65 11.65
N LEU A 228 9.58 17.29 10.37
CA LEU A 228 8.56 17.83 9.48
C LEU A 228 7.16 17.31 9.82
N MET A 229 7.02 16.04 10.22
CA MET A 229 5.72 15.45 10.56
C MET A 229 5.03 16.20 11.71
N GLU A 230 5.80 16.64 12.70
CA GLU A 230 5.32 17.45 13.82
C GLU A 230 4.79 18.82 13.38
N LYS A 231 5.36 19.38 12.32
CA LYS A 231 4.99 20.72 11.80
C LYS A 231 3.78 20.67 10.88
N ILE A 232 3.70 19.66 10.00
CA ILE A 232 2.63 19.55 9.00
C ILE A 232 1.32 19.04 9.61
N PHE A 233 1.42 18.16 10.61
CA PHE A 233 0.27 17.51 11.24
C PHE A 233 0.16 17.95 12.71
N PRO A 234 -0.52 19.07 13.00
CA PRO A 234 -0.70 19.55 14.37
C PRO A 234 -1.35 18.47 15.23
N GLN A 235 -0.97 18.45 16.52
CA GLN A 235 -1.62 17.59 17.51
C GLN A 235 -3.13 17.84 17.49
N ASP A 236 -3.93 16.78 17.65
CA ASP A 236 -5.41 16.75 17.65
C ASP A 236 -6.14 16.31 16.37
N ARG A 237 -5.46 15.82 15.32
CA ARG A 237 -6.17 15.12 14.22
C ARG A 237 -6.60 13.70 14.62
N GLN A 238 -7.67 13.62 15.41
CA GLN A 238 -8.24 12.36 15.95
C GLN A 238 -9.21 11.64 14.99
N GLY A 239 -9.25 12.02 13.71
CA GLY A 239 -10.09 11.40 12.69
C GLY A 239 -11.12 12.35 12.06
N PRO A 240 -12.10 11.84 11.31
CA PRO A 240 -12.29 10.41 11.03
C PRO A 240 -11.20 9.83 10.13
N PHE A 241 -10.83 8.57 10.38
CA PHE A 241 -9.91 7.79 9.55
C PHE A 241 -10.66 7.07 8.44
N ARG A 242 -9.98 6.74 7.33
CA ARG A 242 -10.60 6.22 6.10
C ARG A 242 -10.09 4.82 5.77
N LEU A 243 -10.95 3.99 5.17
CA LEU A 243 -10.50 2.70 4.64
C LEU A 243 -9.50 2.94 3.50
N TYR A 244 -8.30 2.37 3.62
CA TYR A 244 -7.22 2.54 2.65
C TYR A 244 -6.53 1.21 2.37
N CYS A 245 -6.18 0.96 1.12
CA CYS A 245 -5.48 -0.24 0.68
C CYS A 245 -4.21 0.18 -0.07
N ASP A 246 -3.05 -0.21 0.46
CA ASP A 246 -1.75 0.16 -0.11
C ASP A 246 -1.55 -0.38 -1.54
N ASP A 247 -2.10 -1.56 -1.85
CA ASP A 247 -2.00 -2.20 -3.16
C ASP A 247 -3.22 -1.96 -4.07
N PHE A 248 -4.14 -1.05 -3.72
CA PHE A 248 -5.30 -0.81 -4.58
C PHE A 248 -4.89 -0.19 -5.93
N ARG A 249 -5.05 -0.97 -7.00
CA ARG A 249 -4.61 -0.61 -8.36
C ARG A 249 -5.48 -1.30 -9.44
N PRO A 250 -5.39 -0.89 -10.72
CA PRO A 250 -6.22 -1.47 -11.80
C PRO A 250 -6.03 -2.98 -12.01
N SER A 251 -4.94 -3.59 -11.56
CA SER A 251 -4.76 -5.05 -11.59
C SER A 251 -5.72 -5.81 -10.67
N ASN A 252 -6.28 -5.11 -9.68
CA ASN A 252 -7.13 -5.67 -8.64
C ASN A 252 -8.62 -5.42 -8.92
N VAL A 253 -8.95 -4.70 -10.01
CA VAL A 253 -10.32 -4.45 -10.47
C VAL A 253 -10.60 -5.29 -11.71
N LEU A 254 -11.58 -6.19 -11.60
CA LEU A 254 -12.00 -7.07 -12.69
C LEU A 254 -13.14 -6.43 -13.48
N MET A 255 -13.04 -6.53 -14.79
CA MET A 255 -14.04 -6.04 -15.75
C MET A 255 -14.75 -7.21 -16.40
N ASP A 256 -16.07 -7.11 -16.46
CA ASP A 256 -16.87 -7.91 -17.37
C ASP A 256 -16.79 -7.30 -18.77
N CYS A 257 -16.24 -8.05 -19.72
CA CYS A 257 -16.04 -7.60 -21.10
C CYS A 257 -17.36 -7.45 -21.87
N ASP A 258 -18.41 -8.19 -21.50
CA ASP A 258 -19.69 -8.15 -22.19
C ASP A 258 -20.49 -6.92 -21.74
N THR A 259 -20.51 -6.65 -20.43
CA THR A 259 -21.26 -5.51 -19.87
C THR A 259 -20.44 -4.22 -19.76
N SER A 260 -19.12 -4.29 -19.92
CA SER A 260 -18.18 -3.18 -19.73
C SER A 260 -18.30 -2.50 -18.35
N ARG A 261 -18.59 -3.30 -17.32
CA ARG A 261 -18.72 -2.87 -15.91
C ARG A 261 -17.75 -3.64 -15.01
N VAL A 262 -17.46 -3.07 -13.84
CA VAL A 262 -16.72 -3.77 -12.79
C VAL A 262 -17.51 -5.02 -12.37
N SER A 263 -16.92 -6.19 -12.57
CA SER A 263 -17.48 -7.47 -12.12
C SER A 263 -17.08 -7.81 -10.69
N GLY A 264 -15.95 -7.27 -10.24
CA GLY A 264 -15.56 -7.28 -8.84
C GLY A 264 -14.17 -6.75 -8.58
N VAL A 265 -13.86 -6.54 -7.31
CA VAL A 265 -12.57 -6.08 -6.82
C VAL A 265 -11.99 -7.17 -5.92
N ILE A 266 -10.77 -7.56 -6.25
CA ILE A 266 -10.02 -8.62 -5.58
C ILE A 266 -8.82 -8.03 -4.86
N ASP A 267 -8.11 -8.89 -4.13
CA ASP A 267 -6.83 -8.56 -3.50
C ASP A 267 -6.89 -7.40 -2.49
N TRP A 268 -7.52 -7.68 -1.35
CA TRP A 268 -7.71 -6.72 -0.24
C TRP A 268 -6.62 -6.85 0.83
N GLU A 269 -5.45 -7.38 0.47
CA GLU A 269 -4.31 -7.42 1.37
C GLU A 269 -3.79 -6.01 1.67
N PHE A 270 -3.17 -5.84 2.84
CA PHE A 270 -2.66 -4.54 3.31
C PHE A 270 -3.72 -3.41 3.31
N THR A 271 -4.98 -3.77 3.60
CA THR A 271 -6.07 -2.82 3.81
C THR A 271 -6.26 -2.54 5.30
N TYR A 272 -6.38 -1.27 5.66
CA TYR A 272 -6.53 -0.79 7.04
C TYR A 272 -7.26 0.56 7.08
N ALA A 273 -7.75 0.96 8.24
CA ALA A 273 -8.16 2.34 8.49
C ALA A 273 -6.91 3.21 8.62
N ALA A 274 -6.81 4.27 7.83
CA ALA A 274 -5.63 5.12 7.70
C ALA A 274 -5.97 6.61 7.83
N PRO A 275 -4.97 7.51 8.00
CA PRO A 275 -5.20 8.95 7.91
C PRO A 275 -5.94 9.34 6.63
N ALA A 276 -6.90 10.26 6.75
CA ALA A 276 -7.70 10.68 5.61
C ALA A 276 -6.85 11.30 4.48
N GLU A 277 -5.69 11.85 4.83
CA GLU A 277 -4.69 12.39 3.91
C GLU A 277 -4.26 11.37 2.86
N PHE A 278 -4.20 10.07 3.17
CA PHE A 278 -3.88 9.04 2.17
C PHE A 278 -4.95 8.90 1.09
N THR A 279 -6.21 9.21 1.41
CA THR A 279 -7.30 9.26 0.41
C THR A 279 -7.34 10.58 -0.35
N TYR A 280 -6.72 11.62 0.21
CA TYR A 280 -6.69 12.96 -0.39
C TYR A 280 -5.55 13.15 -1.38
N VAL A 281 -4.59 12.23 -1.45
CA VAL A 281 -3.47 12.30 -2.38
C VAL A 281 -3.80 11.63 -3.72
N ALA A 282 -3.19 12.13 -4.77
CA ALA A 282 -3.33 11.55 -6.11
C ALA A 282 -2.91 10.05 -6.15
N PRO A 283 -3.57 9.20 -6.95
CA PRO A 283 -3.25 7.79 -7.03
C PRO A 283 -1.94 7.53 -7.77
N TRP A 284 -1.03 6.73 -7.20
CA TRP A 284 0.26 6.42 -7.82
C TRP A 284 0.14 5.54 -9.08
N TRP A 285 -0.94 4.76 -9.21
CA TRP A 285 -1.11 3.71 -10.24
C TRP A 285 -1.57 4.19 -11.61
N LEU A 286 -1.68 5.51 -11.87
CA LEU A 286 -2.25 6.03 -13.12
C LEU A 286 -1.50 5.59 -14.39
N LEU A 287 -0.22 5.27 -14.26
CA LEU A 287 0.64 4.73 -15.34
C LEU A 287 0.78 3.20 -15.32
N LEU A 288 0.05 2.53 -14.42
CA LEU A 288 0.12 1.09 -14.10
C LEU A 288 1.43 0.61 -13.45
N GLN A 289 2.41 1.49 -13.32
CA GLN A 289 3.71 1.26 -12.69
C GLN A 289 3.66 1.52 -11.19
N SER A 290 4.29 0.65 -10.39
CA SER A 290 4.52 0.96 -8.97
C SER A 290 5.62 2.02 -8.84
N PRO A 291 5.73 2.70 -7.68
CA PRO A 291 6.80 3.67 -7.46
C PRO A 291 8.19 3.11 -7.79
N GLU A 292 8.49 1.86 -7.42
CA GLU A 292 9.81 1.25 -7.72
C GLU A 292 10.10 1.08 -9.22
N ASP A 293 9.07 1.10 -10.07
CA ASP A 293 9.18 0.98 -11.53
C ASP A 293 9.28 2.35 -12.24
N TRP A 294 9.34 3.46 -11.49
CA TRP A 294 9.47 4.82 -12.05
C TRP A 294 10.90 5.12 -12.51
N GLU A 295 11.03 6.13 -13.38
CA GLU A 295 12.32 6.62 -13.80
C GLU A 295 13.12 7.20 -12.62
N GLY A 296 14.44 7.00 -12.63
CA GLY A 296 15.31 7.60 -11.62
C GLY A 296 15.25 9.14 -11.58
N ASP A 297 14.94 9.78 -12.71
CA ASP A 297 14.56 11.19 -12.75
C ASP A 297 13.03 11.33 -12.63
N LEU A 298 12.59 11.65 -11.42
CA LEU A 298 11.16 11.79 -11.11
C LEU A 298 10.47 12.92 -11.89
N ASN A 299 11.21 13.84 -12.51
CA ASN A 299 10.60 14.83 -13.41
C ASN A 299 10.13 14.19 -14.72
N GLN A 300 10.82 13.17 -15.22
CA GLN A 300 10.38 12.41 -16.40
C GLN A 300 9.10 11.62 -16.09
N PHE A 301 9.05 10.99 -14.92
CA PHE A 301 7.82 10.39 -14.41
C PHE A 301 6.68 11.41 -14.38
N LEU A 302 6.90 12.59 -13.78
CA LEU A 302 5.88 13.65 -13.70
C LEU A 302 5.38 14.10 -15.06
N ASN A 303 6.26 14.24 -16.06
CA ASN A 303 5.85 14.62 -17.42
C ASN A 303 4.85 13.63 -18.03
N ARG A 304 4.99 12.33 -17.74
CA ARG A 304 4.04 11.28 -18.19
C ARG A 304 2.82 11.20 -17.28
N TYR A 305 3.00 11.38 -15.98
CA TYR A 305 1.97 11.22 -14.95
C TYR A 305 0.96 12.37 -14.95
N SER A 306 1.44 13.62 -15.02
CA SER A 306 0.59 14.82 -14.89
C SER A 306 -0.57 14.85 -15.88
N PRO A 307 -0.39 14.62 -17.20
CA PRO A 307 -1.53 14.59 -18.13
C PRO A 307 -2.59 13.54 -17.76
N ARG A 308 -2.17 12.40 -17.21
CA ARG A 308 -3.07 11.32 -16.80
C ARG A 308 -3.81 11.67 -15.51
N LEU A 309 -3.13 12.35 -14.58
CA LEU A 309 -3.77 12.89 -13.39
C LEU A 309 -4.89 13.88 -13.75
N HIS A 310 -4.65 14.81 -14.68
CA HIS A 310 -5.70 15.76 -15.09
C HIS A 310 -6.95 15.05 -15.62
N VAL A 311 -6.78 14.01 -16.45
CA VAL A 311 -7.90 13.19 -16.95
C VAL A 311 -8.62 12.48 -15.81
N PHE A 312 -7.88 11.91 -14.85
CA PHE A 312 -8.49 11.25 -13.69
C PHE A 312 -9.29 12.22 -12.82
N LEU A 313 -8.74 13.40 -12.53
CA LEU A 313 -9.40 14.43 -11.72
C LEU A 313 -10.65 14.98 -12.40
N GLU A 314 -10.61 15.18 -13.73
CA GLU A 314 -11.80 15.56 -14.50
C GLU A 314 -12.91 14.51 -14.35
N VAL A 315 -12.58 13.23 -14.57
CA VAL A 315 -13.54 12.12 -14.49
C VAL A 315 -14.09 11.95 -13.07
N LEU A 316 -13.23 12.02 -12.06
CA LEU A 316 -13.64 11.92 -10.66
C LEU A 316 -14.53 13.10 -10.28
N GLY A 317 -14.16 14.32 -10.68
CA GLY A 317 -14.95 15.53 -10.43
C GLY A 317 -16.34 15.48 -11.09
N ASP A 318 -16.44 14.98 -12.32
CA ASP A 318 -17.70 14.77 -13.02
C ASP A 318 -18.60 13.75 -12.30
N TYR A 319 -18.02 12.63 -11.85
CA TYR A 319 -18.75 11.60 -11.10
C TYR A 319 -19.22 12.11 -9.73
N GLU A 320 -18.37 12.84 -9.01
CA GLU A 320 -18.74 13.51 -7.76
C GLU A 320 -19.89 14.50 -7.98
N ASN A 321 -19.82 15.34 -9.01
CA ASN A 321 -20.88 16.29 -9.36
C ASN A 321 -22.22 15.57 -9.63
N GLN A 322 -22.19 14.41 -10.28
CA GLN A 322 -23.38 13.59 -10.51
C GLN A 322 -23.97 13.09 -9.19
N LEU A 323 -23.14 12.56 -8.28
CA LEU A 323 -23.62 12.05 -6.98
C LEU A 323 -24.12 13.17 -6.06
N THR A 324 -23.49 14.34 -6.07
CA THR A 324 -23.95 15.52 -5.32
C THR A 324 -25.33 15.98 -5.80
N LYS A 325 -25.59 16.00 -7.11
CA LYS A 325 -26.92 16.28 -7.68
C LYS A 325 -27.98 15.26 -7.26
N GLN A 326 -27.57 14.02 -6.97
CA GLN A 326 -28.44 12.95 -6.48
C GLN A 326 -28.54 12.91 -4.95
N HIS A 327 -27.88 13.85 -4.24
CA HIS A 327 -27.78 13.87 -2.78
C HIS A 327 -27.13 12.61 -2.16
N LEU A 328 -26.29 11.92 -2.93
CA LEU A 328 -25.54 10.73 -2.50
C LEU A 328 -24.11 11.04 -2.03
N LEU A 329 -23.65 12.28 -2.19
CA LEU A 329 -22.32 12.73 -1.82
C LEU A 329 -22.37 14.17 -1.29
N SER A 330 -21.75 14.43 -0.14
CA SER A 330 -21.57 15.78 0.39
C SER A 330 -20.29 16.43 -0.12
N GLU A 331 -20.21 17.76 -0.06
CA GLU A 331 -19.01 18.51 -0.46
C GLU A 331 -17.77 18.12 0.36
N SER A 332 -17.93 17.76 1.64
CA SER A 332 -16.80 17.32 2.48
C SER A 332 -16.20 15.99 2.04
N GLN A 333 -16.97 15.14 1.35
CA GLN A 333 -16.56 13.82 0.86
C GLN A 333 -15.90 13.86 -0.52
N ARG A 334 -15.82 15.03 -1.17
CA ARG A 334 -15.17 15.17 -2.46
C ARG A 334 -13.66 14.97 -2.35
N LEU A 335 -13.11 14.19 -3.28
CA LEU A 335 -11.71 13.83 -3.37
C LEU A 335 -11.00 14.61 -4.48
N SER A 336 -11.65 14.88 -5.62
CA SER A 336 -11.00 15.52 -6.77
C SER A 336 -10.31 16.86 -6.43
N PRO A 337 -10.92 17.80 -5.67
CA PRO A 337 -10.25 19.06 -5.35
C PRO A 337 -9.10 18.85 -4.36
N ARG A 338 -9.23 17.86 -3.47
CA ARG A 338 -8.20 17.52 -2.46
C ARG A 338 -6.98 16.90 -3.12
N MET A 339 -7.19 15.99 -4.08
CA MET A 339 -6.12 15.37 -4.87
C MET A 339 -5.36 16.39 -5.70
N GLN A 340 -6.06 17.32 -6.36
CA GLN A 340 -5.41 18.44 -7.04
C GLN A 340 -4.56 19.27 -6.06
N HIS A 341 -5.17 19.69 -4.94
CA HIS A 341 -4.49 20.47 -3.92
C HIS A 341 -3.28 19.74 -3.31
N SER A 342 -3.32 18.42 -3.21
CA SER A 342 -2.22 17.61 -2.70
C SER A 342 -0.96 17.68 -3.57
N MET A 343 -1.13 17.84 -4.88
CA MET A 343 -0.01 18.06 -5.81
C MET A 343 0.58 19.46 -5.64
N ASP A 344 -0.28 20.46 -5.55
CA ASP A 344 0.12 21.87 -5.42
C ASP A 344 0.88 22.11 -4.11
N THR A 345 0.40 21.51 -3.01
CA THR A 345 1.00 21.60 -1.67
C THR A 345 2.15 20.64 -1.43
N GLY A 346 2.36 19.65 -2.30
CA GLY A 346 3.37 18.61 -2.11
C GLY A 346 2.99 17.55 -1.08
N LEU A 347 1.76 17.57 -0.56
CA LEU A 347 1.24 16.52 0.33
C LEU A 347 1.29 15.14 -0.34
N PHE A 348 1.09 15.06 -1.66
CA PHE A 348 1.27 13.83 -2.44
C PHE A 348 2.64 13.19 -2.16
N TRP A 349 3.71 13.97 -2.26
CA TRP A 349 5.08 13.49 -2.04
C TRP A 349 5.34 13.13 -0.58
N VAL A 350 4.82 13.91 0.36
CA VAL A 350 4.94 13.61 1.80
C VAL A 350 4.27 12.27 2.14
N CYS A 351 3.03 12.05 1.70
CA CYS A 351 2.32 10.79 1.97
C CYS A 351 2.89 9.61 1.19
N LEU A 352 3.48 9.83 0.02
CA LEU A 352 4.16 8.78 -0.73
C LEU A 352 5.47 8.38 -0.04
N ALA A 353 6.33 9.34 0.31
CA ALA A 353 7.57 9.09 1.05
C ALA A 353 7.31 8.46 2.43
N ALA A 354 6.24 8.88 3.13
CA ALA A 354 5.87 8.28 4.41
C ALA A 354 5.57 6.77 4.29
N ARG A 355 5.00 6.32 3.16
CA ARG A 355 4.56 4.94 2.97
C ARG A 355 5.55 4.06 2.23
N TYR A 356 6.45 4.59 1.40
CA TYR A 356 7.35 3.79 0.57
C TYR A 356 8.81 4.02 0.96
N SER A 357 9.42 3.04 1.64
CA SER A 357 10.83 3.14 2.06
C SER A 357 11.83 2.99 0.91
N SER A 358 11.46 2.30 -0.18
CA SER A 358 12.32 2.07 -1.35
C SER A 358 12.66 3.32 -2.16
N MET A 359 11.78 4.33 -2.13
CA MET A 359 11.94 5.59 -2.88
C MET A 359 12.08 6.82 -1.98
N PHE A 360 12.24 6.61 -0.68
CA PHE A 360 12.21 7.69 0.29
C PHE A 360 13.25 8.76 -0.04
N ASP A 361 14.48 8.35 -0.34
CA ASP A 361 15.60 9.26 -0.57
C ASP A 361 15.39 10.07 -1.87
N GLU A 362 14.99 9.43 -2.95
CA GLU A 362 14.70 10.07 -4.24
C GLU A 362 13.57 11.10 -4.11
N ILE A 363 12.46 10.73 -3.48
CA ILE A 363 11.31 11.62 -3.29
C ILE A 363 11.68 12.78 -2.35
N TYR A 364 12.36 12.49 -1.25
CA TYR A 364 12.72 13.49 -0.26
C TYR A 364 13.58 14.58 -0.87
N TRP A 365 14.69 14.20 -1.51
CA TRP A 365 15.63 15.16 -2.08
C TRP A 365 15.07 15.88 -3.32
N ALA A 366 14.21 15.23 -4.12
CA ALA A 366 13.62 15.85 -5.30
C ALA A 366 12.51 16.86 -4.97
N PHE A 367 11.63 16.54 -4.02
CA PHE A 367 10.37 17.28 -3.86
C PHE A 367 10.07 17.79 -2.45
N ILE A 368 10.61 17.16 -1.41
CA ILE A 368 10.29 17.51 -0.02
C ILE A 368 11.30 18.52 0.52
N ASP A 369 12.60 18.25 0.40
CA ASP A 369 13.66 19.07 1.00
C ASP A 369 13.55 20.54 0.56
N HIS A 370 13.51 20.78 -0.76
CA HIS A 370 13.45 22.14 -1.29
C HIS A 370 12.22 22.91 -0.81
N ARG A 371 11.08 22.23 -0.70
CA ARG A 371 9.80 22.85 -0.37
C ARG A 371 9.73 23.32 1.09
N TYR A 372 10.34 22.57 2.01
CA TYR A 372 10.24 22.86 3.44
C TYR A 372 11.50 23.50 4.03
N TYR A 373 12.65 23.36 3.37
CA TYR A 373 13.95 23.86 3.83
C TYR A 373 14.64 24.80 2.82
N GLY A 374 13.98 25.14 1.71
CA GLY A 374 14.48 26.09 0.71
C GLY A 374 15.54 25.50 -0.21
N THR A 375 16.23 26.33 -0.99
CA THR A 375 17.27 25.86 -1.95
C THR A 375 18.33 25.00 -1.25
N PHE A 376 18.63 23.84 -1.83
CA PHE A 376 19.71 22.98 -1.35
C PHE A 376 21.06 23.57 -1.77
N THR A 377 21.86 23.99 -0.80
CA THR A 377 23.19 24.58 -0.99
C THR A 377 24.29 23.56 -0.68
N SER A 378 24.23 22.95 0.50
CA SER A 378 25.16 21.91 0.94
C SER A 378 24.49 20.98 1.95
N LEU A 379 25.07 19.79 2.14
CA LEU A 379 24.62 18.86 3.18
C LEU A 379 24.90 19.43 4.59
N ASP A 380 25.99 20.17 4.78
CA ASP A 380 26.35 20.77 6.07
C ASP A 380 25.28 21.77 6.55
N ASP A 381 24.70 22.56 5.64
CA ASP A 381 23.62 23.49 5.96
C ASP A 381 22.36 22.75 6.45
N ARG A 382 22.10 21.54 5.94
CA ARG A 382 21.00 20.68 6.41
C ARG A 382 21.32 20.01 7.75
N ILE A 383 22.56 19.58 7.95
CA ILE A 383 23.01 19.01 9.22
C ILE A 383 22.90 20.04 10.36
N GLN A 384 23.14 21.33 10.09
CA GLN A 384 22.98 22.40 11.08
C GLN A 384 21.54 22.58 11.58
N LEU A 385 20.54 22.07 10.84
CA LEU A 385 19.14 22.10 11.26
C LEU A 385 18.79 20.96 12.23
N LEU A 386 19.67 19.97 12.38
CA LEU A 386 19.54 18.89 13.35
C LEU A 386 19.94 19.37 14.74
N ASP A 387 19.27 18.89 15.77
CA ASP A 387 19.66 19.17 17.15
C ASP A 387 20.97 18.45 17.53
N GLN A 388 21.51 18.78 18.72
CA GLN A 388 22.79 18.22 19.18
C GLN A 388 22.74 16.71 19.45
N GLU A 389 21.56 16.14 19.75
CA GLU A 389 21.39 14.70 19.92
C GLU A 389 21.39 14.01 18.56
N GLN A 390 20.59 14.50 17.61
CA GLN A 390 20.54 14.02 16.23
C GLN A 390 21.92 14.07 15.56
N GLN A 391 22.70 15.14 15.76
CA GLN A 391 24.07 15.22 15.22
C GLN A 391 25.02 14.19 15.85
N ARG A 392 24.88 13.93 17.16
CA ARG A 392 25.68 12.89 17.85
C ARG A 392 25.32 11.50 17.33
N ASP A 393 24.04 11.19 17.26
CA ASP A 393 23.51 9.93 16.72
C ASP A 393 23.97 9.68 15.28
N MET A 394 23.96 10.71 14.44
CA MET A 394 24.47 10.62 13.07
C MET A 394 25.93 10.19 13.05
N ASN A 395 26.77 10.85 13.85
CA ASN A 395 28.21 10.56 13.89
C ASN A 395 28.51 9.17 14.45
N GLU A 396 27.70 8.66 15.38
CA GLU A 396 27.77 7.29 15.87
C GLU A 396 27.36 6.28 14.79
N LEU A 397 26.24 6.54 14.10
CA LEU A 397 25.77 5.68 13.02
C LEU A 397 26.76 5.60 11.86
N VAL A 398 27.35 6.72 11.45
CA VAL A 398 28.37 6.76 10.39
C VAL A 398 29.57 5.89 10.76
N ARG A 399 30.09 6.03 11.99
CA ARG A 399 31.20 5.19 12.49
C ARG A 399 30.83 3.71 12.50
N HIS A 400 29.62 3.38 12.94
CA HIS A 400 29.13 2.01 12.97
C HIS A 400 29.00 1.41 11.55
N LYS A 401 28.36 2.13 10.62
CA LYS A 401 28.16 1.67 9.24
C LYS A 401 29.46 1.59 8.44
N ALA A 402 30.38 2.53 8.64
CA ALA A 402 31.71 2.47 8.03
C ALA A 402 32.49 1.21 8.50
N GLY A 403 32.36 0.83 9.77
CA GLY A 403 32.92 -0.40 10.31
C GLY A 403 32.32 -1.66 9.65
N GLN A 404 31.00 -1.69 9.45
CA GLN A 404 30.29 -2.81 8.81
C GLN A 404 30.71 -3.04 7.34
N CYS A 405 31.02 -1.98 6.59
CA CYS A 405 31.53 -2.12 5.20
C CYS A 405 32.93 -2.74 5.12
N THR A 406 33.67 -2.86 6.24
CA THR A 406 35.06 -3.32 6.28
C THR A 406 35.26 -4.71 6.88
N GLN A 407 34.20 -5.31 7.44
CA GLN A 407 34.24 -6.63 8.07
C GLN A 407 33.42 -7.62 7.23
N ASP A 408 34.11 -8.56 6.57
CA ASP A 408 33.51 -9.58 5.69
C ASP A 408 32.95 -10.81 6.45
N ASP A 409 32.93 -10.81 7.78
CA ASP A 409 32.50 -11.94 8.63
C ASP A 409 32.24 -11.35 10.05
N GLU A 410 31.22 -11.64 10.86
CA GLU A 410 30.46 -12.88 11.13
C GLU A 410 29.08 -12.51 11.76
N SER A 411 28.06 -13.35 11.53
CA SER A 411 26.66 -13.30 12.04
C SER A 411 25.70 -12.30 11.36
N PHE A 412 25.00 -12.80 10.33
CA PHE A 412 23.72 -12.22 9.92
C PHE A 412 22.65 -12.72 10.89
N ASP A 413 22.12 -11.82 11.70
CA ASP A 413 20.99 -12.12 12.58
C ASP A 413 19.70 -12.21 11.74
N ASP A 414 19.36 -13.41 11.28
CA ASP A 414 18.12 -13.66 10.57
C ASP A 414 16.96 -13.59 11.57
N HIS A 415 16.18 -12.51 11.51
CA HIS A 415 15.02 -12.34 12.40
C HIS A 415 13.82 -13.20 11.98
N TYR A 416 13.88 -13.84 10.81
CA TYR A 416 12.82 -14.65 10.22
C TYR A 416 13.33 -15.98 9.69
N PRO A 417 13.95 -16.82 10.55
CA PRO A 417 14.38 -18.15 10.15
C PRO A 417 13.15 -18.99 9.77
N ILE A 418 13.37 -20.03 8.96
CA ILE A 418 12.30 -20.85 8.38
C ILE A 418 11.34 -21.36 9.46
N GLU A 419 11.83 -21.74 10.64
CA GLU A 419 11.01 -22.23 11.75
C GLU A 419 10.00 -21.17 12.23
N LYS A 420 10.41 -19.90 12.29
CA LYS A 420 9.54 -18.78 12.64
C LYS A 420 8.54 -18.50 11.52
N LEU A 421 8.99 -18.53 10.26
CA LEU A 421 8.12 -18.34 9.11
C LEU A 421 7.04 -19.42 9.00
N LEU A 422 7.35 -20.67 9.34
CA LEU A 422 6.38 -21.78 9.29
C LEU A 422 5.21 -21.61 10.27
N VAL A 423 5.42 -20.93 11.40
CA VAL A 423 4.38 -20.70 12.42
C VAL A 423 3.64 -19.36 12.29
N SER A 424 4.26 -18.39 11.60
CA SER A 424 3.75 -17.04 11.34
C SER A 424 2.48 -16.95 10.47
#